data_AF-A0A8I2K5Z3-F1
#
_entry.id   AF-A0A8I2K5Z3-F1
#
_cell.length_a   1.000
_cell.length_b   1.000
_cell.length_c   1.000
_cell.angle_alpha   90.00
_cell.angle_beta   90.00
_cell.angle_gamma   90.00
#
_symmetry.space_group_name_H-M   'P 1'
#
loop_
_entity.id
_entity.type
_entity.pdbx_description
1 polymer ?
#
loop_
_entity_poly.entity_id
_entity_poly.type
_entity_poly.pdbx_seq_one_letter_code
_entity_poly.pdbx_strand_id
1 'polypeptide(L)' 'EPGHHRSIKRRWNDKISSLWIRRGYQVTLYEHDKFKGKRLVLIGKGRKGSVYNLDSYGFNDIVSSYKLVRIGR' A
#
# COMPACT_ATOMS: atom_id res chain seq x y z
N GLU A 1 -12.16 3.08 -1.79
CA GLU A 1 -12.87 3.17 -0.50
C GLU A 1 -12.07 2.40 0.56
N PRO A 2 -12.29 2.57 1.88
CA PRO A 2 -11.64 1.74 2.89
C PRO A 2 -11.85 0.26 2.59
N GLY A 3 -10.83 -0.57 2.79
CA GLY A 3 -10.89 -1.96 2.38
C GLY A 3 -9.55 -2.67 2.55
N HIS A 4 -9.55 -3.98 2.30
CA HIS A 4 -8.34 -4.78 2.36
C HIS A 4 -8.39 -5.89 1.33
N HIS A 5 -7.24 -6.27 0.79
CA HIS A 5 -7.11 -7.45 -0.06
C HIS A 5 -6.08 -8.37 0.55
N ARG A 6 -6.52 -9.58 0.91
CA ARG A 6 -5.68 -10.63 1.52
C ARG A 6 -4.73 -11.28 0.52
N SER A 7 -5.00 -11.10 -0.77
CA SER A 7 -4.14 -11.46 -1.90
C SER A 7 -4.41 -10.47 -3.02
N ILE A 8 -3.35 -9.92 -3.61
CA ILE A 8 -3.47 -9.13 -4.83
C ILE A 8 -3.80 -10.07 -6.00
N LYS A 9 -4.58 -9.59 -6.98
CA LYS A 9 -4.87 -10.38 -8.18
C LYS A 9 -3.56 -10.77 -8.86
N ARG A 10 -3.39 -12.03 -9.28
CA ARG A 10 -2.13 -12.56 -9.84
C ARG A 10 -1.43 -11.65 -10.87
N ARG A 11 -2.19 -10.91 -11.69
CA ARG A 11 -1.64 -9.98 -12.69
C ARG A 11 -0.86 -8.79 -12.11
N TRP A 12 -1.09 -8.46 -10.84
CA TRP A 12 -0.51 -7.32 -10.11
C TRP A 12 0.35 -7.73 -8.91
N ASN A 13 0.39 -9.03 -8.57
CA ASN A 13 1.29 -9.52 -7.52
C ASN A 13 2.73 -9.24 -7.95
N ASP A 14 3.54 -8.71 -7.04
CA ASP A 14 4.98 -8.52 -7.26
C ASP A 14 5.30 -7.63 -8.49
N LYS A 15 4.42 -6.66 -8.77
CA LYS A 15 4.55 -5.70 -9.89
C LYS A 15 4.22 -4.26 -9.51
N ILE A 16 4.01 -4.02 -8.22
CA ILE A 16 3.65 -2.70 -7.71
C ILE A 16 4.95 -2.00 -7.34
N SER A 17 5.28 -0.98 -8.12
CA SER A 17 6.47 -0.14 -7.93
C SER A 17 6.14 1.25 -7.38
N SER A 18 4.88 1.68 -7.46
CA SER A 18 4.44 2.97 -6.96
C SER A 18 2.96 2.98 -6.58
N LEU A 19 2.58 3.95 -5.75
CA LEU A 19 1.20 4.18 -5.38
C LEU A 19 0.94 5.65 -5.05
N TRP A 20 -0.30 6.07 -5.30
CA TRP A 20 -0.83 7.36 -4.85
C TRP A 20 -1.86 7.13 -3.76
N ILE A 21 -1.70 7.82 -2.61
CA ILE A 21 -2.61 7.73 -1.48
C ILE A 21 -3.33 9.05 -1.34
N ARG A 22 -4.66 9.02 -1.46
CA ARG A 22 -5.52 10.17 -1.22
C ARG A 22 -5.34 10.71 0.19
N ARG A 23 -5.44 12.03 0.37
CA ARG A 23 -5.36 12.67 1.68
C ARG A 23 -6.33 12.04 2.68
N GLY A 24 -5.87 11.82 3.92
CA GLY A 24 -6.69 11.25 5.00
C GLY A 24 -6.87 9.73 4.90
N TYR A 25 -5.99 9.06 4.17
CA TYR A 25 -5.93 7.59 4.12
C TYR A 25 -4.53 7.10 4.51
N GLN A 26 -4.50 5.91 5.10
CA GLN A 26 -3.30 5.14 5.37
C GLN A 26 -3.39 3.81 4.65
N VAL A 27 -2.28 3.42 4.02
CA VAL A 27 -2.10 2.07 3.46
C VAL A 27 -1.04 1.36 4.26
N THR A 28 -1.29 0.09 4.57
CA THR A 28 -0.26 -0.86 5.00
C THR A 28 -0.09 -1.92 3.92
N LEU A 29 1.10 -1.98 3.34
CA LEU A 29 1.52 -2.99 2.37
C LEU A 29 2.22 -4.15 3.09
N TYR A 30 2.10 -5.34 2.52
CA TYR A 30 2.75 -6.56 3.03
C TYR A 30 3.40 -7.33 1.88
N GLU A 31 4.58 -7.86 2.14
CA GLU A 31 5.38 -8.67 1.21
C GLU A 31 4.69 -10.00 0.86
N HIS A 32 3.96 -10.59 1.80
CA HIS A 32 3.28 -11.86 1.59
C HIS A 32 1.76 -11.71 1.63
N ASP A 33 1.07 -12.77 1.21
CA ASP A 33 -0.37 -12.88 1.34
C ASP A 33 -0.78 -12.88 2.82
N LYS A 34 -2.08 -12.68 3.06
CA LYS A 34 -2.71 -12.76 4.39
C LYS A 34 -2.02 -11.87 5.44
N PHE A 35 -1.43 -10.74 5.01
CA PHE A 35 -0.81 -9.73 5.87
C PHE A 35 0.43 -10.20 6.63
N LYS A 36 1.26 -11.02 5.98
CA LYS A 36 2.50 -11.57 6.55
C LYS A 36 3.75 -10.96 5.91
N GLY A 37 4.92 -11.29 6.47
CA GLY A 37 6.22 -10.83 5.98
C GLY A 37 6.52 -9.39 6.36
N LYS A 38 7.42 -8.74 5.62
CA LYS A 38 7.74 -7.32 5.81
C LYS A 38 6.49 -6.48 5.59
N ARG A 39 6.42 -5.31 6.27
CA ARG A 39 5.35 -4.33 6.07
C ARG A 39 5.88 -2.93 5.87
N LEU A 40 5.14 -2.15 5.08
CA LEU A 40 5.37 -0.72 4.88
C LEU A 40 4.07 0.05 5.13
N VAL A 41 4.14 1.11 5.94
CA VAL A 41 3.00 1.97 6.26
C VAL A 41 3.21 3.34 5.63
N LEU A 42 2.25 3.78 4.80
CA LEU A 42 2.31 5.05 4.08
C LEU A 42 1.00 5.83 4.29
N ILE A 43 1.10 7.16 4.34
CA ILE A 43 -0.03 8.04 4.66
C ILE A 43 -0.16 9.13 3.59
N GLY A 44 -1.36 9.32 3.05
CA GLY A 44 -1.66 10.47 2.19
C GLY A 44 -1.72 11.76 3.01
N LYS A 45 -0.63 12.52 3.05
CA LYS A 45 -0.52 13.78 3.84
C LYS A 45 -0.70 15.05 3.00
N GLY A 46 -0.40 15.02 1.70
CA GLY A 46 -0.48 16.21 0.84
C GLY A 46 -1.91 16.72 0.64
N ARG A 47 -2.08 17.95 0.11
CA ARG A 47 -3.40 18.61 -0.05
C ARG A 47 -4.44 17.72 -0.73
N LYS A 48 -4.05 16.99 -1.78
CA LYS A 48 -4.87 15.98 -2.47
C LYS A 48 -4.47 14.53 -2.14
N GLY A 49 -3.23 14.32 -1.71
CA GLY A 49 -2.65 13.01 -1.43
C GLY A 49 -1.13 13.03 -1.55
N SER A 50 -0.51 11.85 -1.53
CA SER A 50 0.94 11.65 -1.63
C SER A 50 1.25 10.53 -2.62
N VAL A 51 2.22 10.75 -3.51
CA VAL A 51 2.78 9.70 -4.39
C VAL A 51 4.00 9.10 -3.71
N TYR A 52 4.15 7.79 -3.78
CA TYR A 52 5.28 7.06 -3.24
C TYR A 52 5.88 6.16 -4.32
N ASN A 53 7.20 6.27 -4.51
CA ASN A 53 8.00 5.25 -5.19
C ASN A 53 8.39 4.19 -4.15
N LEU A 54 8.00 2.93 -4.38
CA LEU A 54 8.22 1.84 -3.43
C LEU A 54 9.66 1.33 -3.41
N ASP A 55 10.42 1.55 -4.47
CA ASP A 55 11.84 1.22 -4.53
C ASP A 55 12.64 1.96 -3.46
N SER A 56 12.29 3.23 -3.21
CA SER A 56 12.87 4.05 -2.14
C SER A 56 12.62 3.51 -0.73
N TYR A 57 11.74 2.51 -0.58
CA TYR A 57 11.42 1.84 0.67
C TYR A 57 11.80 0.34 0.67
N GLY A 58 12.51 -0.13 -0.37
CA GLY A 58 12.82 -1.55 -0.54
C GLY A 58 11.57 -2.42 -0.70
N PHE A 59 10.51 -1.85 -1.27
CA PHE A 59 9.19 -2.47 -1.43
C PHE A 59 8.74 -2.56 -2.90
N ASN A 60 9.68 -2.37 -3.83
CA ASN A 60 9.43 -2.51 -5.25
C ASN A 60 9.08 -3.96 -5.58
N ASP A 61 7.98 -4.17 -6.30
CA ASP A 61 7.66 -5.47 -6.91
C ASP A 61 7.60 -6.66 -5.93
N ILE A 62 7.22 -6.40 -4.68
CA ILE A 62 7.05 -7.47 -3.66
C ILE A 62 5.70 -7.41 -2.93
N VAL A 63 4.81 -6.48 -3.30
CA VAL A 63 3.52 -6.34 -2.60
C VAL A 63 2.59 -7.49 -2.97
N SER A 64 2.17 -8.25 -1.95
CA SER A 64 1.23 -9.37 -2.11
C SER A 64 -0.10 -9.18 -1.36
N SER A 65 -0.16 -8.31 -0.33
CA SER A 65 -1.43 -7.94 0.31
C SER A 65 -1.40 -6.52 0.88
N TYR A 66 -2.58 -5.94 1.12
CA TYR A 66 -2.66 -4.59 1.68
C TYR A 66 -3.92 -4.34 2.53
N LYS A 67 -3.81 -3.38 3.44
CA LYS A 67 -4.91 -2.79 4.21
C LYS A 67 -4.98 -1.29 3.93
N LEU A 68 -6.17 -0.78 3.64
CA LEU A 68 -6.44 0.64 3.41
C LEU A 68 -7.49 1.11 4.42
N VAL A 69 -7.10 2.08 5.25
CA VAL A 69 -7.98 2.68 6.26
C VAL A 69 -8.11 4.18 6.01
N ARG A 70 -9.28 4.74 6.32
CA ARG A 70 -9.47 6.19 6.38
C ARG A 70 -8.98 6.65 7.75
N ILE A 71 -8.10 7.64 7.77
CA ILE A 71 -7.65 8.31 8.98
C ILE A 71 -8.70 9.40 9.25
N GLY A 72 -9.43 9.27 10.36
CA GLY A 72 -10.36 10.30 10.81
C GLY A 72 -9.64 11.61 11.11
N ARG A 73 -10.39 12.71 11.15
CA ARG A 73 -9.93 13.90 11.87
C ARG A 73 -9.89 13.59 13.35
#